data_AF-A0A3L7NA25-F1
#
_entry.id   AF-A0A3L7NA25-F1
#
_cell.length_a   1.000
_cell.length_b   1.000
_cell.length_c   1.000
_cell.angle_alpha   90.00
_cell.angle_beta   90.00
_cell.angle_gamma   90.00
#
_symmetry.space_group_name_H-M   'P 1'
#
loop_
_entity.id
_entity.type
_entity.pdbx_description
1 polymer ?
#
loop_
_entity_poly.entity_id
_entity_poly.type
_entity_poly.pdbx_seq_one_letter_code
_entity_poly.pdbx_strand_id
1 'polypeptide(L)' 'MAGKSQGIVVGSMGVAGLMGVAAILDLALGFPFGGQMVLDIMFILASGLVVYMGIDCMKDAR' A
#
# COMPACT_ATOMS: atom_id res chain seq x y z
N MET A 1 -18.04 -9.68 -16.22
CA MET A 1 -17.85 -8.97 -14.93
C MET A 1 -16.40 -8.50 -14.67
N ALA A 2 -15.53 -8.48 -15.69
CA ALA A 2 -14.09 -8.15 -15.53
C ALA A 2 -13.79 -6.65 -15.24
N GLY A 3 -14.62 -5.72 -15.71
CA GLY A 3 -14.35 -4.28 -15.52
C GLY A 3 -14.55 -3.76 -14.10
N LYS A 4 -15.32 -4.46 -13.25
CA LYS A 4 -15.60 -4.03 -11.86
C LYS A 4 -14.48 -4.39 -10.89
N SER A 5 -13.81 -5.52 -11.10
CA SER A 5 -12.69 -5.95 -10.26
C SER A 5 -11.45 -5.07 -10.46
N GLN A 6 -11.17 -4.65 -11.69
CA GLN A 6 -10.03 -3.76 -11.98
C GLN A 6 -10.12 -2.43 -11.22
N GLY A 7 -11.32 -1.84 -11.13
CA GLY A 7 -11.52 -0.61 -10.35
C GLY A 7 -11.24 -0.76 -8.85
N ILE A 8 -11.57 -1.93 -8.28
CA ILE A 8 -11.29 -2.24 -6.87
C ILE A 8 -9.78 -2.41 -6.64
N VAL A 9 -9.09 -3.12 -7.55
CA VAL A 9 -7.64 -3.34 -7.45
C VAL A 9 -6.86 -2.02 -7.57
N VAL A 10 -7.26 -1.15 -8.51
CA VAL A 10 -6.64 0.19 -8.63
C VAL A 10 -6.94 1.06 -7.41
N GLY A 11 -8.17 0.99 -6.87
CA GLY A 11 -8.53 1.68 -5.65
C GLY A 11 -7.72 1.21 -4.43
N SER A 12 -7.54 -0.11 -4.26
CA SER A 12 -6.76 -0.66 -3.15
C SER A 12 -5.27 -0.38 -3.29
N MET A 13 -4.70 -0.41 -4.51
CA MET A 13 -3.32 0.04 -4.76
C MET A 13 -3.13 1.51 -4.40
N GLY A 14 -4.09 2.38 -4.70
CA GLY A 14 -4.03 3.80 -4.35
C GLY A 14 -3.98 4.03 -2.83
N VAL A 15 -4.85 3.36 -2.08
CA VAL A 15 -4.86 3.45 -0.61
C VAL A 15 -3.59 2.85 0.00
N ALA A 16 -3.11 1.72 -0.53
CA ALA A 16 -1.86 1.10 -0.09
C ALA A 16 -0.64 2.00 -0.34
N GLY A 17 -0.60 2.70 -1.47
CA GLY A 17 0.43 3.69 -1.78
C GLY A 17 0.43 4.86 -0.80
N LEU A 18 -0.74 5.44 -0.50
CA LEU A 18 -0.89 6.49 0.50
C LEU A 18 -0.44 6.02 1.89
N MET A 19 -0.77 4.77 2.26
CA MET A 19 -0.37 4.19 3.53
C MET A 19 1.16 4.01 3.63
N GLY A 20 1.82 3.61 2.53
CA GLY A 20 3.28 3.52 2.48
C GLY A 20 3.96 4.87 2.66
N VAL A 21 3.42 5.93 2.05
CA VAL A 21 3.92 7.30 2.24
C VAL A 21 3.71 7.77 3.68
N ALA A 22 2.55 7.46 4.28
CA ALA A 22 2.28 7.78 5.67
C ALA A 22 3.23 7.05 6.63
N ALA A 23 3.57 5.79 6.35
CA ALA A 23 4.53 5.02 7.15
C ALA A 23 5.98 5.53 7.01
N ILE A 24 6.39 6.00 5.82
CA ILE A 24 7.69 6.66 5.63
C ILE A 24 7.74 7.99 6.39
N LEU A 25 6.66 8.77 6.36
CA LEU A 25 6.55 10.01 7.13
C LEU A 25 6.56 9.74 8.64
N ASP A 26 5.93 8.67 9.11
CA ASP A 26 5.96 8.28 10.53
C ASP A 26 7.38 7.89 10.98
N LEU A 27 8.11 7.14 10.15
CA LEU A 27 9.49 6.77 10.44
C LEU A 27 10.43 7.99 10.51
N ALA A 28 10.12 9.06 9.76
CA ALA A 28 10.91 10.29 9.75
C ALA A 28 10.53 11.30 10.86
N LEU A 29 9.25 11.39 11.23
CA LEU A 29 8.71 12.42 12.12
C LEU A 29 8.20 11.88 13.48
N GLY A 30 8.05 10.57 13.63
CA GLY A 30 7.50 9.89 14.82
C GLY A 30 6.00 10.12 15.04
N PHE A 31 5.30 10.66 14.06
CA PHE A 31 3.89 11.04 14.08
C PHE A 31 3.27 10.65 12.73
N PRO A 32 2.17 9.87 12.63
CA PRO A 32 1.06 9.60 13.56
C PRO A 32 0.98 8.22 14.30
N PHE A 33 1.91 7.28 14.19
CA PHE A 33 1.83 5.94 14.85
C PHE A 33 2.70 5.80 16.12
N GLY A 34 3.28 6.90 16.60
CA GLY A 34 3.90 6.98 17.93
C GLY A 34 5.36 6.50 17.97
N GLY A 35 6.05 6.46 16.83
CA GLY A 35 7.48 6.13 16.75
C GLY A 35 7.78 4.65 17.02
N GLN A 36 6.78 3.77 16.85
CA GLN A 36 6.94 2.34 17.02
C GLN A 36 7.56 1.74 15.75
N MET A 37 8.88 1.86 15.62
CA MET A 37 9.68 1.48 14.43
C MET A 37 9.33 0.12 13.79
N VAL A 38 8.92 -0.86 14.59
CA VAL A 38 8.50 -2.18 14.09
C VAL A 38 7.22 -2.07 13.26
N LEU A 39 6.26 -1.27 13.69
CA LEU A 39 4.99 -1.03 13.02
C LEU A 39 5.22 -0.32 11.68
N ASP A 40 6.11 0.67 11.64
CA ASP A 40 6.40 1.48 10.45
C ASP A 40 7.02 0.63 9.34
N ILE A 41 7.99 -0.20 9.70
CA ILE A 41 8.64 -1.14 8.77
C ILE A 41 7.61 -2.16 8.25
N MET A 42 6.75 -2.69 9.12
CA MET A 42 5.70 -3.62 8.72
C MET A 42 4.69 -2.97 7.77
N PHE A 43 4.32 -1.71 7.99
CA PHE A 43 3.43 -0.97 7.08
C PHE A 43 4.07 -0.66 5.73
N ILE A 44 5.36 -0.31 5.70
CA ILE A 44 6.10 -0.11 4.44
C ILE A 44 6.16 -1.42 3.64
N LEU A 45 6.48 -2.54 4.30
CA LEU A 45 6.52 -3.86 3.64
C LEU A 45 5.14 -4.29 3.15
N ALA A 46 4.10 -4.10 3.97
CA ALA A 46 2.73 -4.43 3.59
C ALA A 46 2.23 -3.58 2.41
N SER A 47 2.50 -2.27 2.43
CA SER A 47 2.20 -1.35 1.32
C SER A 47 2.88 -1.81 0.03
N GLY A 48 4.18 -2.11 0.08
CA GLY A 48 4.94 -2.58 -1.07
C GLY A 48 4.40 -3.89 -1.63
N LEU A 49 4.02 -4.83 -0.76
CA LEU A 49 3.45 -6.11 -1.18
C LEU A 49 2.08 -5.95 -1.85
N VAL A 50 1.21 -5.08 -1.33
CA VAL A 50 -0.11 -4.81 -1.94
C VAL A 50 0.04 -4.14 -3.30
N VAL A 51 0.98 -3.19 -3.46
CA VAL A 51 1.26 -2.58 -4.76
C VAL A 51 1.82 -3.61 -5.74
N TYR A 52 2.76 -4.46 -5.30
CA TYR A 52 3.32 -5.53 -6.13
C TYR A 52 2.22 -6.49 -6.62
N MET A 53 1.38 -6.99 -5.71
CA MET A 53 0.26 -7.87 -6.06
C MET A 53 -0.76 -7.17 -6.97
N GLY A 54 -1.02 -5.89 -6.74
CA GLY A 54 -1.93 -5.12 -7.58
C GLY A 54 -1.42 -4.97 -9.02
N ILE A 55 -0.11 -4.78 -9.20
CA ILE A 55 0.53 -4.74 -10.52
C ILE A 55 0.43 -6.10 -11.21
N ASP A 56 0.70 -7.20 -10.49
CA ASP A 56 0.56 -8.56 -11.03
C ASP A 56 -0.90 -8.85 -11.44
N CYS A 57 -1.89 -8.49 -10.61
CA CYS A 57 -3.31 -8.59 -10.98
C CYS A 57 -3.68 -7.74 -12.20
N MET A 58 -3.10 -6.54 -12.37
CA MET A 58 -3.35 -5.73 -13.57
C MET A 58 -2.69 -6.29 -14.82
N LYS A 59 -1.51 -6.90 -14.69
CA LYS A 59 -0.83 -7.60 -15.79
C LYS A 59 -1.60 -8.83 -16.22
N ASP A 60 -2.14 -9.60 -15.28
CA ASP A 60 -2.91 -10.82 -15.55
C ASP A 60 -4.30 -10.50 -16.10
N ALA A 61 -4.86 -9.33 -15.75
CA ALA A 61 -6.13 -8.85 -16.28
C ALA A 61 -6.06 -8.18 -17.66
N ARG A 62 -4.87 -7.99 -18.24
CA ARG A 62 -4.66 -7.37 -19.56
C ARG A 62 -4.43 -8.44 -20.63
#